data_AF-A0A8T4KNL5-F1
#
_entry.id   AF-A0A8T4KNL5-F1
#
_cell.length_a   1.000
_cell.length_b   1.000
_cell.length_c   1.000
_cell.angle_alpha   90.00
_cell.angle_beta   90.00
_cell.angle_gamma   90.00
#
_symmetry.space_group_name_H-M   'P 1'
#
loop_
_entity.id
_entity.type
_entity.pdbx_description
1 polymer ?
#
loop_
_entity_poly.entity_id
_entity_poly.type
_entity_poly.pdbx_seq_one_letter_code
_entity_poly.pdbx_strand_id
1 'polypeptide(L)'
;VIEFSGYKVVHVMNITDVGHLTSDADTGEDKMEVGAKRENKTAWQIADFYTKSFLQDMERLHIKHPSILCKATDHIKEMIGLISALEKKGYTYALKDGIYFNTTRLRDYGKLAGLRKEDLKAGARVEMVQGKKNPTDFALWKLSPAGAKRQMEWQSPWGVGFPGWHIECSAMSMKYLGTTFDIHCGGVDHIAVHHTNEIAQSEAATGKKFVNVWLHGEFMLVDGKKMAKSLGNFYKLQDLVDKGFDPLAFRYLCLSTHYRSQLNFTLEALEKAQNTLRNINDFYLRLKDAIRASKKSTKDKKTLSRLKKASAELDSCLLDDLNTPEALSRLFSMIHLVNKMMEEKKTDSASMKFTHGYMLKINGIFQFLRKTEELAEAEKKLIKEREKARKTGDYRKSDEIRGKLKKMGIIIEDTPQGPRWKKIKK
;
A
#
# COMPACT_ATOMS: atom_id res chain seq x y z
N VAL A 1 8.26 5.20 6.79
CA VAL A 1 9.70 5.23 7.18
C VAL A 1 10.35 6.55 6.80
N ILE A 2 10.29 7.00 5.54
CA ILE A 2 10.93 8.27 5.11
C ILE A 2 10.51 9.47 5.99
N GLU A 3 9.21 9.68 6.20
CA GLU A 3 8.74 10.76 7.10
C GLU A 3 9.13 10.54 8.57
N PHE A 4 9.19 9.28 9.00
CA PHE A 4 9.63 8.92 10.35
C PHE A 4 11.10 9.28 10.59
N SER A 5 11.91 9.25 9.53
CA SER A 5 13.30 9.72 9.52
C SER A 5 13.43 11.25 9.46
N GLY A 6 12.32 12.00 9.46
CA GLY A 6 12.30 13.47 9.53
C GLY A 6 12.19 14.20 8.19
N TYR A 7 12.06 13.49 7.07
CA TYR A 7 11.91 14.11 5.76
C TYR A 7 10.47 14.58 5.51
N LYS A 8 10.33 15.70 4.80
CA LYS A 8 9.05 16.11 4.19
C LYS A 8 8.88 15.37 2.87
N VAL A 9 7.79 14.65 2.69
CA VAL A 9 7.56 13.81 1.50
C VAL A 9 6.38 14.37 0.71
N VAL A 10 6.61 14.61 -0.59
CA VAL A 10 5.54 14.80 -1.58
C VAL A 10 5.36 13.46 -2.28
N HIS A 11 4.29 12.75 -1.94
CA HIS A 11 3.97 11.45 -2.54
C HIS A 11 2.94 11.65 -3.66
N VAL A 12 3.29 11.28 -4.88
CA VAL A 12 2.39 11.32 -6.04
C VAL A 12 2.05 9.90 -6.43
N MET A 13 0.77 9.62 -6.67
CA MET A 13 0.29 8.34 -7.16
C MET A 13 -0.68 8.58 -8.32
N ASN A 14 -0.49 7.87 -9.42
CA ASN A 14 -1.43 7.94 -10.54
C ASN A 14 -2.59 6.96 -10.38
N ILE A 15 -3.71 7.31 -11.00
CA ILE A 15 -4.79 6.41 -11.36
C ILE A 15 -4.83 6.37 -12.89
N THR A 16 -4.53 5.22 -13.47
CA THR A 16 -4.72 5.00 -14.90
C THR A 16 -6.20 4.70 -15.15
N ASP A 17 -6.94 5.76 -15.44
CA ASP A 17 -8.38 5.73 -15.76
C ASP A 17 -8.68 5.83 -17.26
N VAL A 18 -7.64 5.79 -18.09
CA VAL A 18 -7.75 5.67 -19.54
C VAL A 18 -7.89 4.20 -19.93
N GLY A 19 -8.69 3.94 -20.97
CA GLY A 19 -8.78 2.62 -21.56
C GLY A 19 -7.51 2.20 -22.30
N HIS A 20 -6.78 1.23 -21.73
CA HIS A 20 -5.58 0.65 -22.34
C HIS A 20 -5.87 -0.68 -23.01
N LEU A 21 -5.02 -1.00 -23.99
CA LEU A 21 -5.07 -2.29 -24.69
C LEU A 21 -4.71 -3.44 -23.73
N THR A 22 -5.22 -4.64 -24.00
CA THR A 22 -5.05 -5.81 -23.14
C THR A 22 -3.59 -6.24 -22.93
N SER A 23 -2.72 -5.98 -23.91
CA SER A 23 -1.34 -6.47 -23.99
C SER A 23 -0.30 -5.35 -23.84
N ASP A 24 0.81 -5.65 -23.16
CA ASP A 24 1.98 -4.77 -23.02
C ASP A 24 2.70 -4.52 -24.36
N ALA A 25 2.37 -5.29 -25.40
CA ALA A 25 2.88 -5.10 -26.76
C ALA A 25 2.05 -4.09 -27.59
N ASP A 26 1.11 -3.36 -26.97
CA ASP A 26 0.16 -2.45 -27.59
C ASP A 26 -0.86 -3.16 -28.52
N THR A 27 -1.34 -4.34 -28.12
CA THR A 27 -2.30 -5.17 -28.88
C THR A 27 -3.54 -5.59 -28.07
N GLY A 28 -4.61 -5.94 -28.80
CA GLY A 28 -5.88 -6.46 -28.25
C GLY A 28 -6.93 -5.39 -27.95
N GLU A 29 -7.94 -5.72 -27.14
CA GLU A 29 -9.09 -4.84 -26.87
C GLU A 29 -8.82 -3.85 -25.73
N ASP A 30 -9.61 -2.78 -25.65
CA ASP A 30 -9.58 -1.83 -24.54
C ASP A 30 -10.18 -2.49 -23.26
N LYS A 31 -9.35 -2.62 -22.21
CA LYS A 31 -9.75 -3.24 -20.93
C LYS A 31 -10.95 -2.54 -20.27
N MET A 32 -11.06 -1.22 -20.41
CA MET A 32 -12.14 -0.41 -19.84
C MET A 32 -13.42 -0.55 -20.64
N GLU A 33 -13.34 -0.58 -21.97
CA GLU A 33 -14.52 -0.79 -22.81
C GLU A 33 -15.11 -2.19 -22.67
N VAL A 34 -14.26 -3.22 -22.51
CA VAL A 34 -14.70 -4.59 -22.20
C VAL A 34 -15.44 -4.62 -20.85
N GLY A 35 -14.90 -3.95 -19.83
CA GLY A 35 -15.56 -3.81 -18.53
C GLY A 35 -16.88 -3.03 -18.60
N ALA A 36 -16.90 -1.92 -19.34
CA ALA A 36 -18.05 -1.05 -19.56
C ALA A 36 -19.21 -1.79 -20.23
N LYS A 37 -18.95 -2.55 -21.30
CA LYS A 37 -19.95 -3.38 -21.98
C LYS A 37 -20.52 -4.46 -21.05
N ARG A 38 -19.67 -5.12 -20.26
CA ARG A 38 -20.10 -6.16 -19.32
C ARG A 38 -21.02 -5.64 -18.21
N GLU A 39 -20.77 -4.42 -17.73
CA GLU A 39 -21.51 -3.83 -16.60
C GLU A 39 -22.61 -2.84 -17.03
N ASN A 40 -22.81 -2.65 -18.35
CA ASN A 40 -23.72 -1.65 -18.91
C ASN A 40 -23.48 -0.22 -18.36
N LYS A 41 -22.21 0.19 -18.31
CA LYS A 41 -21.73 1.49 -17.80
C LYS A 41 -20.82 2.15 -18.84
N THR A 42 -20.56 3.45 -18.69
CA THR A 42 -19.50 4.13 -19.43
C THR A 42 -18.11 3.81 -18.87
N ALA A 43 -17.05 3.96 -19.66
CA ALA A 43 -15.67 3.80 -19.22
C ALA A 43 -15.35 4.70 -18.02
N TRP A 44 -15.89 5.93 -18.01
CA TRP A 44 -15.74 6.88 -16.90
C TRP A 44 -16.40 6.39 -15.60
N GLN A 45 -17.60 5.83 -15.68
CA GLN A 45 -18.30 5.27 -14.53
C GLN A 45 -17.59 4.03 -13.98
N ILE A 46 -17.01 3.21 -14.86
CA ILE A 46 -16.16 2.08 -14.46
C ILE A 46 -14.92 2.58 -13.71
N ALA A 47 -14.22 3.58 -14.28
CA ALA A 47 -13.01 4.10 -13.67
C ALA A 47 -13.29 4.72 -12.30
N ASP A 48 -14.34 5.54 -12.18
CA ASP A 48 -14.74 6.16 -10.92
C ASP A 48 -15.15 5.11 -9.87
N PHE A 49 -15.91 4.09 -10.27
CA PHE A 49 -16.32 3.00 -9.38
C PHE A 49 -15.11 2.25 -8.80
N TYR A 50 -14.19 1.79 -9.66
CA TYR A 50 -13.00 1.06 -9.21
C TYR A 50 -12.00 1.95 -8.47
N THR A 51 -11.90 3.23 -8.82
CA THR A 51 -11.09 4.21 -8.05
C THR A 51 -11.62 4.34 -6.63
N LYS A 52 -12.93 4.49 -6.44
CA LYS A 52 -13.56 4.55 -5.11
C LYS A 52 -13.33 3.27 -4.33
N SER A 53 -13.51 2.10 -4.97
CA SER A 53 -13.24 0.80 -4.34
C SER A 53 -11.78 0.67 -3.90
N PHE A 54 -10.83 1.09 -4.74
CA PHE A 54 -9.40 1.08 -4.42
C PHE A 54 -9.07 1.96 -3.22
N LEU A 55 -9.58 3.20 -3.19
CA LEU A 55 -9.36 4.13 -2.07
C LEU A 55 -9.97 3.61 -0.76
N GLN A 56 -11.15 2.98 -0.82
CA GLN A 56 -11.76 2.33 0.36
C GLN A 56 -10.89 1.18 0.89
N ASP A 57 -10.33 0.35 0.01
CA ASP A 57 -9.43 -0.74 0.43
C ASP A 57 -8.10 -0.20 0.98
N MET A 58 -7.57 0.90 0.43
CA MET A 58 -6.43 1.62 1.02
C MET A 58 -6.72 2.07 2.46
N GLU A 59 -7.89 2.67 2.70
CA GLU A 59 -8.31 3.09 4.05
C GLU A 59 -8.40 1.89 5.00
N ARG A 60 -9.02 0.78 4.58
CA ARG A 60 -9.14 -0.46 5.38
C ARG A 60 -7.79 -1.06 5.74
N LEU A 61 -6.79 -0.90 4.86
CA LEU A 61 -5.41 -1.36 5.07
C LEU A 61 -4.53 -0.30 5.76
N HIS A 62 -5.09 0.83 6.17
CA HIS A 62 -4.36 1.98 6.72
C HIS A 62 -3.18 2.41 5.83
N ILE A 63 -3.36 2.38 4.52
CA ILE A 63 -2.39 2.92 3.57
C ILE A 63 -2.59 4.44 3.55
N LYS A 64 -1.50 5.17 3.75
CA LYS A 64 -1.53 6.64 3.72
C LYS A 64 -1.88 7.11 2.30
N HIS A 65 -2.84 8.03 2.19
CA HIS A 65 -3.14 8.68 0.92
C HIS A 65 -1.91 9.44 0.40
N PRO A 66 -1.71 9.47 -0.93
CA PRO A 66 -0.68 10.31 -1.54
C PRO A 66 -0.98 11.80 -1.28
N SER A 67 0.05 12.63 -1.32
CA SER A 67 -0.10 14.09 -1.34
C SER A 67 -0.89 14.54 -2.57
N ILE A 68 -0.70 13.84 -3.70
CA ILE A 68 -1.36 14.10 -4.97
C ILE A 68 -1.80 12.76 -5.56
N LEU A 69 -3.10 12.63 -5.81
CA LEU A 69 -3.67 11.54 -6.59
C LEU A 69 -4.04 12.10 -7.97
N CYS A 70 -3.33 11.70 -9.02
CA CYS A 70 -3.53 12.24 -10.37
C CYS A 70 -4.14 11.20 -11.32
N LYS A 71 -5.09 11.63 -12.15
CA LYS A 71 -5.74 10.78 -13.16
C LYS A 71 -5.10 10.96 -14.52
N ALA A 72 -4.90 9.88 -15.27
CA ALA A 72 -4.32 9.96 -16.62
C ALA A 72 -5.17 10.86 -17.55
N THR A 73 -6.50 10.76 -17.49
CA THR A 73 -7.39 11.57 -18.33
C THR A 73 -7.29 13.08 -18.11
N ASP A 74 -6.83 13.50 -16.93
CA ASP A 74 -6.67 14.92 -16.58
C ASP A 74 -5.34 15.51 -17.09
N HIS A 75 -4.48 14.68 -17.70
CA HIS A 75 -3.09 15.01 -18.03
C HIS A 75 -2.74 14.80 -19.51
N ILE A 76 -3.75 14.69 -20.37
CA ILE A 76 -3.56 14.48 -21.82
C ILE A 76 -2.72 15.58 -22.46
N LYS A 77 -2.87 16.83 -22.00
CA LYS A 77 -2.09 17.97 -22.51
C LYS A 77 -0.59 17.79 -22.26
N GLU A 78 -0.22 17.34 -21.06
CA GLU A 78 1.17 17.08 -20.69
C GLU A 78 1.73 15.88 -21.46
N MET A 79 0.93 14.83 -21.66
CA MET A 79 1.33 13.68 -22.49
C MET A 79 1.60 14.11 -23.93
N ILE A 80 0.68 14.84 -24.57
CA ILE A 80 0.89 15.38 -25.92
C ILE A 80 2.14 16.26 -25.97
N GLY A 81 2.32 17.14 -24.98
CA GLY A 81 3.50 18.00 -24.89
C GLY A 81 4.82 17.22 -24.82
N LEU A 82 4.85 16.13 -24.05
CA LEU A 82 6.03 15.27 -23.93
C LEU A 82 6.32 14.53 -25.24
N ILE A 83 5.30 14.01 -25.92
CA ILE A 83 5.47 13.34 -27.23
C ILE A 83 5.96 14.34 -28.28
N SER A 84 5.41 15.55 -28.33
CA SER A 84 5.91 16.60 -29.24
C SER A 84 7.36 16.97 -28.96
N ALA A 85 7.81 16.97 -27.69
CA ALA A 85 9.21 17.20 -27.36
C ALA A 85 10.12 16.07 -27.84
N LEU A 86 9.69 14.82 -27.71
CA LEU A 86 10.39 13.64 -28.22
C LEU A 86 10.49 13.64 -29.75
N GLU A 87 9.42 14.03 -30.43
CA GLU A 87 9.36 14.14 -31.89
C GLU A 87 10.33 15.19 -32.42
N LYS A 88 10.34 16.40 -31.83
CA LYS A 88 11.30 17.46 -32.19
C LYS A 88 12.76 17.03 -32.05
N LYS A 89 13.04 16.10 -31.13
CA LYS A 89 14.37 15.54 -30.91
C LYS A 89 14.69 14.28 -31.73
N GLY A 90 13.75 13.81 -32.56
CA GLY A 90 13.95 12.68 -33.46
C GLY A 90 13.90 11.29 -32.80
N TYR A 91 13.25 11.19 -31.63
CA TYR A 91 13.05 9.92 -30.92
C TYR A 91 11.78 9.18 -31.33
N THR A 92 10.92 9.78 -32.15
CA THR A 92 9.64 9.17 -32.55
C THR A 92 9.60 8.83 -34.03
N TYR A 93 8.63 7.99 -34.40
CA TYR A 93 8.19 7.80 -35.78
C TYR A 93 6.70 7.44 -35.80
N ALA A 94 6.04 7.75 -36.91
CA ALA A 94 4.63 7.40 -37.12
C ALA A 94 4.49 6.03 -37.78
N LEU A 95 3.47 5.30 -37.35
CA LEU A 95 2.87 4.16 -38.04
C LEU A 95 1.41 4.49 -38.37
N LYS A 96 0.76 3.62 -39.14
CA LYS A 96 -0.65 3.79 -39.53
C LYS A 96 -1.58 3.93 -38.32
N ASP A 97 -1.22 3.34 -37.19
CA ASP A 97 -2.04 3.23 -35.99
C ASP A 97 -1.54 4.05 -34.80
N GLY A 98 -0.50 4.88 -34.95
CA GLY A 98 0.04 5.64 -33.83
C GLY A 98 1.43 6.23 -34.01
N ILE A 99 1.88 6.91 -32.96
CA ILE A 99 3.23 7.42 -32.80
C ILE A 99 3.98 6.49 -31.85
N TYR A 100 5.18 6.08 -32.26
CA TYR A 100 6.02 5.12 -31.56
C TYR A 100 7.34 5.73 -31.14
N PHE A 101 7.88 5.28 -30.02
CA PHE A 101 9.23 5.60 -29.57
C PHE A 101 10.25 4.69 -30.27
N ASN A 102 11.31 5.27 -30.84
CA ASN A 102 12.42 4.54 -31.43
C ASN A 102 13.52 4.29 -30.40
N THR A 103 13.50 3.10 -29.81
CA THR A 103 14.43 2.69 -28.76
C THR A 103 15.89 2.67 -29.22
N THR A 104 16.17 2.48 -30.52
CA THR A 104 17.56 2.49 -31.04
C THR A 104 18.24 3.85 -30.98
N ARG A 105 17.47 4.93 -30.78
CA ARG A 105 18.02 6.29 -30.58
C ARG A 105 18.65 6.48 -29.20
N LEU A 106 18.38 5.57 -28.25
CA LEU A 106 19.00 5.57 -26.93
C LEU A 106 20.05 4.45 -26.85
N ARG A 107 21.30 4.82 -26.58
CA ARG A 107 22.42 3.85 -26.53
C ARG A 107 22.29 2.87 -25.37
N ASP A 108 21.73 3.33 -24.26
CA ASP A 108 21.60 2.64 -22.98
C ASP A 108 20.15 2.28 -22.62
N TYR A 109 19.27 2.19 -23.63
CA TYR A 109 17.92 1.64 -23.43
C TYR A 109 17.99 0.25 -22.79
N GLY A 110 17.16 0.01 -21.77
CA GLY A 110 17.14 -1.26 -21.03
C GLY A 110 18.10 -1.34 -19.83
N LYS A 111 18.87 -0.28 -19.55
CA LYS A 111 19.87 -0.25 -18.47
C LYS A 111 19.30 -0.61 -17.09
N LEU A 112 18.09 -0.16 -16.76
CA LEU A 112 17.45 -0.48 -15.47
C LEU A 112 17.26 -1.99 -15.28
N ALA A 113 16.85 -2.68 -16.33
CA ALA A 113 16.55 -4.10 -16.30
C ALA A 113 17.77 -4.99 -16.54
N GLY A 114 18.97 -4.41 -16.74
CA GLY A 114 20.16 -5.14 -17.12
C GLY A 114 20.01 -5.89 -18.46
N LEU A 115 19.06 -5.48 -19.29
CA LEU A 115 18.73 -6.15 -20.54
C LEU A 115 19.89 -5.96 -21.51
N ARG A 116 20.56 -7.06 -21.88
CA ARG A 116 21.42 -7.04 -23.08
C ARG A 116 20.53 -6.95 -24.31
N LYS A 117 21.00 -6.29 -25.36
CA LYS A 117 20.26 -6.12 -26.61
C LYS A 117 19.82 -7.47 -27.22
N GLU A 118 20.53 -8.56 -26.94
CA GLU A 118 20.18 -9.90 -27.39
C GLU A 118 18.98 -10.52 -26.63
N ASP A 119 18.86 -10.27 -25.32
CA ASP A 119 17.84 -10.89 -24.45
C ASP A 119 16.44 -10.29 -24.69
N LEU A 120 16.38 -9.05 -25.19
CA LEU A 120 15.16 -8.33 -25.57
C LEU A 120 14.39 -8.98 -26.74
N LYS A 121 15.06 -9.77 -27.58
CA LYS A 121 14.42 -10.50 -28.69
C LYS A 121 13.67 -11.74 -28.21
N ALA A 122 14.06 -12.35 -27.09
CA ALA A 122 13.53 -13.63 -26.62
C ALA A 122 12.22 -13.52 -25.80
N GLY A 123 11.91 -12.32 -25.27
CA GLY A 123 10.70 -12.06 -24.47
C GLY A 123 9.42 -11.82 -25.29
N ALA A 124 9.52 -11.63 -26.61
CA ALA A 124 8.39 -11.35 -27.49
C ALA A 124 7.60 -12.63 -27.82
N ARG A 125 6.83 -13.15 -26.85
CA ARG A 125 5.83 -14.21 -27.08
C ARG A 125 4.52 -13.69 -27.71
N VAL A 126 4.48 -12.43 -28.15
CA VAL A 126 3.29 -11.76 -28.68
C VAL A 126 3.55 -11.30 -30.12
N GLU A 127 2.56 -11.43 -30.99
CA GLU A 127 2.61 -10.90 -32.36
C GLU A 127 3.03 -9.43 -32.34
N MET A 128 4.13 -9.12 -33.04
CA MET A 128 4.60 -7.74 -33.16
C MET A 128 3.62 -6.93 -34.00
N VAL A 129 3.30 -5.71 -33.53
CA VAL A 129 2.58 -4.73 -34.35
C VAL A 129 3.32 -4.54 -35.67
N GLN A 130 2.61 -4.77 -36.77
CA GLN A 130 3.18 -4.67 -38.11
C GLN A 130 3.71 -3.27 -38.37
N GLY A 131 4.97 -3.17 -38.79
CA GLY A 131 5.64 -1.91 -39.11
C GLY A 131 6.52 -1.33 -37.99
N LYS A 132 6.53 -1.90 -36.78
CA LYS A 132 7.53 -1.52 -35.76
C LYS A 132 8.95 -1.68 -36.32
N LYS A 133 9.80 -0.67 -36.14
CA LYS A 133 11.20 -0.71 -36.60
C LYS A 133 12.01 -1.69 -35.75
N ASN A 134 11.70 -1.77 -34.45
CA ASN A 134 12.35 -2.67 -33.51
C ASN A 134 11.32 -3.35 -32.59
N PRO A 135 11.59 -4.57 -32.11
CA PRO A 135 10.70 -5.26 -31.16
C PRO A 135 10.46 -4.50 -29.85
N THR A 136 11.44 -3.68 -29.44
CA THR A 136 11.40 -2.89 -28.21
C THR A 136 10.70 -1.56 -28.37
N ASP A 137 10.34 -1.15 -29.59
CA ASP A 137 9.63 0.11 -29.81
C ASP A 137 8.19 0.00 -29.27
N PHE A 138 7.74 1.04 -28.58
CA PHE A 138 6.47 1.08 -27.86
C PHE A 138 5.65 2.30 -28.24
N ALA A 139 4.33 2.20 -28.14
CA ALA A 139 3.43 3.30 -28.49
C ALA A 139 3.53 4.45 -27.49
N LEU A 140 3.58 5.66 -28.02
CA LEU A 140 3.45 6.91 -27.27
C LEU A 140 2.01 7.44 -27.39
N TRP A 141 1.43 7.34 -28.59
CA TRP A 141 0.05 7.71 -28.89
C TRP A 141 -0.53 6.70 -29.87
N LYS A 142 -1.73 6.20 -29.61
CA LYS A 142 -2.46 5.30 -30.52
C LYS A 142 -3.61 6.04 -31.17
N LEU A 143 -3.77 5.91 -32.48
CA LEU A 143 -4.88 6.51 -33.21
C LEU A 143 -6.15 5.68 -33.06
N SER A 144 -7.29 6.36 -32.90
CA SER A 144 -8.59 5.69 -32.94
C SER A 144 -8.86 5.15 -34.35
N PRO A 145 -9.37 3.91 -34.49
CA PRO A 145 -9.67 3.33 -35.81
C PRO A 145 -10.69 4.16 -36.59
N ALA A 146 -10.47 4.32 -37.89
CA ALA A 146 -11.44 4.99 -38.76
C ALA A 146 -12.79 4.25 -38.76
N GLY A 147 -13.88 4.98 -38.50
CA GLY A 147 -15.24 4.42 -38.45
C GLY A 147 -15.65 3.81 -37.10
N ALA A 148 -14.77 3.79 -36.10
CA ALA A 148 -15.11 3.41 -34.72
C ALA A 148 -14.86 4.59 -33.78
N LYS A 149 -15.78 4.83 -32.84
CA LYS A 149 -15.63 5.86 -31.81
C LYS A 149 -15.34 5.20 -30.47
N ARG A 150 -14.16 5.46 -29.90
CA ARG A 150 -13.84 5.04 -28.53
C ARG A 150 -14.52 5.95 -27.54
N GLN A 151 -14.76 5.46 -26.33
CA GLN A 151 -15.33 6.30 -25.27
C GLN A 151 -14.34 7.36 -24.76
N MET A 152 -13.06 7.02 -24.75
CA MET A 152 -11.96 7.83 -24.24
C MET A 152 -10.93 8.06 -25.35
N GLU A 153 -11.15 9.13 -26.11
CA GLU A 153 -10.26 9.58 -27.18
C GLU A 153 -10.17 11.11 -27.18
N TRP A 154 -9.04 11.64 -27.64
CA TRP A 154 -8.70 13.06 -27.59
C TRP A 154 -8.09 13.52 -28.91
N GLN A 155 -8.28 14.80 -29.22
CA GLN A 155 -7.61 15.46 -30.33
C GLN A 155 -6.11 15.61 -30.02
N SER A 156 -5.27 15.33 -31.02
CA SER A 156 -3.81 15.51 -30.94
C SER A 156 -3.25 15.98 -32.29
N PRO A 157 -2.00 16.48 -32.34
CA PRO A 157 -1.34 16.84 -33.60
C PRO A 157 -1.24 15.70 -34.62
N TRP A 158 -1.35 14.45 -34.16
CA TRP A 158 -1.23 13.25 -35.00
C TRP A 158 -2.58 12.66 -35.40
N GLY A 159 -3.68 13.24 -34.94
CA GLY A 159 -5.05 12.75 -35.11
C GLY A 159 -5.72 12.34 -33.81
N VAL A 160 -6.99 11.96 -33.89
CA VAL A 160 -7.79 11.51 -32.73
C VAL A 160 -7.26 10.18 -32.21
N GLY A 161 -7.04 10.08 -30.91
CA GLY A 161 -6.50 8.88 -30.31
C GLY A 161 -6.41 8.91 -28.79
N PHE A 162 -5.56 8.07 -28.22
CA PHE A 162 -5.36 7.90 -26.80
C PHE A 162 -3.88 7.66 -26.47
N PRO A 163 -3.41 8.00 -25.25
CA PRO A 163 -2.02 7.82 -24.86
C PRO A 163 -1.64 6.34 -24.77
N GLY A 164 -0.37 6.03 -25.07
CA GLY A 164 0.21 4.74 -24.70
C GLY A 164 0.41 4.64 -23.18
N TRP A 165 0.40 3.44 -22.62
CA TRP A 165 0.42 3.25 -21.16
C TRP A 165 1.63 3.92 -20.48
N HIS A 166 2.81 3.87 -21.08
CA HIS A 166 4.04 4.38 -20.46
C HIS A 166 4.11 5.92 -20.41
N ILE A 167 3.55 6.63 -21.40
CA ILE A 167 3.70 8.09 -21.49
C ILE A 167 3.00 8.82 -20.35
N GLU A 168 1.97 8.17 -19.78
CA GLU A 168 1.17 8.72 -18.69
C GLU A 168 2.04 9.01 -17.46
N CYS A 169 2.74 8.00 -16.96
CA CYS A 169 3.55 8.07 -15.75
C CYS A 169 4.71 9.06 -15.89
N SER A 170 5.38 9.08 -17.05
CA SER A 170 6.43 10.06 -17.35
C SER A 170 5.90 11.50 -17.30
N ALA A 171 4.81 11.79 -18.02
CA ALA A 171 4.26 13.14 -18.09
C ALA A 171 3.71 13.62 -16.72
N MET A 172 2.96 12.76 -16.02
CA MET A 172 2.37 13.10 -14.72
C MET A 172 3.42 13.27 -13.62
N SER A 173 4.38 12.35 -13.52
CA SER A 173 5.45 12.47 -12.51
C SER A 173 6.29 13.73 -12.73
N MET A 174 6.67 14.03 -13.97
CA MET A 174 7.43 15.24 -14.29
C MET A 174 6.67 16.54 -13.98
N LYS A 175 5.34 16.56 -14.18
CA LYS A 175 4.49 17.71 -13.85
C LYS A 175 4.54 18.04 -12.35
N TYR A 176 4.50 17.03 -11.49
CA TYR A 176 4.36 17.23 -10.04
C TYR A 176 5.68 17.18 -9.27
N LEU A 177 6.66 16.42 -9.75
CA LEU A 177 7.92 16.17 -9.06
C LEU A 177 9.13 16.81 -9.76
N GLY A 178 8.93 17.39 -10.95
CA GLY A 178 9.98 17.97 -11.78
C GLY A 178 10.67 16.93 -12.68
N THR A 179 11.62 17.39 -13.49
CA THR A 179 12.28 16.55 -14.51
C THR A 179 13.21 15.48 -13.93
N THR A 180 13.59 15.61 -12.65
CA THR A 180 14.43 14.68 -11.90
C THR A 180 13.87 14.62 -10.48
N PHE A 181 13.61 13.42 -9.95
CA PHE A 181 13.13 13.25 -8.57
C PHE A 181 13.76 12.05 -7.85
N ASP A 182 13.47 11.94 -6.56
CA ASP A 182 14.24 11.08 -5.65
C ASP A 182 13.94 9.58 -5.79
N ILE A 183 12.66 9.20 -5.66
CA ILE A 183 12.25 7.80 -5.53
C ILE A 183 11.07 7.50 -6.45
N HIS A 184 11.17 6.43 -7.25
CA HIS A 184 10.08 5.88 -8.04
C HIS A 184 9.80 4.43 -7.64
N CYS A 185 8.54 4.11 -7.33
CA CYS A 185 8.13 2.80 -6.84
C CYS A 185 7.31 2.02 -7.88
N GLY A 186 7.37 0.68 -7.86
CA GLY A 186 6.49 -0.18 -8.65
C GLY A 186 6.64 -1.66 -8.31
N GLY A 187 6.00 -2.54 -9.08
CA GLY A 187 6.23 -3.99 -9.00
C GLY A 187 7.44 -4.42 -9.84
N VAL A 188 8.05 -5.57 -9.52
CA VAL A 188 9.16 -6.12 -10.31
C VAL A 188 8.82 -6.38 -11.79
N ASP A 189 7.54 -6.58 -12.12
CA ASP A 189 7.05 -6.65 -13.51
C ASP A 189 7.30 -5.37 -14.31
N HIS A 190 7.31 -4.21 -13.65
CA HIS A 190 7.51 -2.95 -14.32
C HIS A 190 8.97 -2.73 -14.79
N ILE A 191 9.94 -3.46 -14.23
CA ILE A 191 11.38 -3.23 -14.47
C ILE A 191 11.72 -3.32 -15.96
N ALA A 192 11.34 -4.43 -16.61
CA ALA A 192 11.79 -4.76 -17.96
C ALA A 192 11.15 -3.91 -19.06
N VAL A 193 9.94 -3.40 -18.82
CA VAL A 193 9.15 -2.70 -19.84
C VAL A 193 8.74 -1.33 -19.32
N HIS A 194 7.81 -1.25 -18.35
CA HIS A 194 7.17 0.02 -17.98
C HIS A 194 8.17 1.08 -17.49
N HIS A 195 8.94 0.81 -16.45
CA HIS A 195 9.90 1.78 -15.89
C HIS A 195 11.09 2.03 -16.82
N THR A 196 11.49 1.02 -17.61
CA THR A 196 12.51 1.19 -18.66
C THR A 196 12.03 2.19 -19.73
N ASN A 197 10.75 2.11 -20.11
CA ASN A 197 10.13 3.01 -21.08
C ASN A 197 9.95 4.42 -20.51
N GLU A 198 9.63 4.55 -19.23
CA GLU A 198 9.53 5.86 -18.57
C GLU A 198 10.87 6.59 -18.50
N ILE A 199 11.96 5.87 -18.19
CA ILE A 199 13.32 6.41 -18.27
C ILE A 199 13.59 6.87 -19.70
N ALA A 200 13.31 6.02 -20.69
CA ALA A 200 13.56 6.34 -22.09
C ALA A 200 12.82 7.62 -22.54
N GLN A 201 11.54 7.74 -22.21
CA GLN A 201 10.72 8.92 -22.52
C GLN A 201 11.26 10.18 -21.83
N SER A 202 11.50 10.09 -20.52
CA SER A 202 11.82 11.24 -19.68
C SER A 202 13.24 11.76 -19.94
N GLU A 203 14.22 10.85 -20.03
CA GLU A 203 15.62 11.23 -20.25
C GLU A 203 15.86 11.67 -21.71
N ALA A 204 15.20 11.07 -22.70
CA ALA A 204 15.27 11.56 -24.09
C ALA A 204 14.65 12.97 -24.23
N ALA A 205 13.49 13.19 -23.60
CA ALA A 205 12.79 14.47 -23.65
C ALA A 205 13.53 15.58 -22.91
N THR A 206 14.24 15.28 -21.82
CA THR A 206 14.86 16.31 -20.97
C THR A 206 16.38 16.41 -21.09
N GLY A 207 17.05 15.32 -21.49
CA GLY A 207 18.51 15.20 -21.42
C GLY A 207 19.06 15.10 -19.98
N LYS A 208 18.21 14.85 -18.99
CA LYS A 208 18.57 14.77 -17.56
C LYS A 208 18.24 13.38 -17.02
N LYS A 209 18.92 12.98 -15.95
CA LYS A 209 18.57 11.78 -15.17
C LYS A 209 17.12 11.88 -14.69
N PHE A 210 16.32 10.85 -14.85
CA PHE A 210 14.90 10.89 -14.49
C PHE A 210 14.66 10.64 -12.99
N VAL A 211 15.20 9.56 -12.44
CA VAL A 211 14.94 9.12 -11.06
C VAL A 211 16.23 8.71 -10.36
N ASN A 212 16.42 9.10 -9.10
CA ASN A 212 17.61 8.74 -8.34
C ASN A 212 17.61 7.30 -7.82
N VAL A 213 16.48 6.84 -7.28
CA VAL A 213 16.31 5.51 -6.68
C VAL A 213 15.03 4.85 -7.19
N TRP A 214 15.15 3.61 -7.65
CA TRP A 214 14.01 2.77 -8.02
C TRP A 214 13.75 1.73 -6.93
N LEU A 215 12.51 1.62 -6.46
CA LEU A 215 12.09 0.65 -5.45
C LEU A 215 11.04 -0.29 -6.02
N HIS A 216 11.37 -1.58 -6.18
CA HIS A 216 10.47 -2.57 -6.74
C HIS A 216 10.05 -3.63 -5.73
N GLY A 217 8.75 -3.79 -5.56
CA GLY A 217 8.16 -4.86 -4.74
C GLY A 217 8.09 -6.19 -5.49
N GLU A 218 8.49 -7.27 -4.84
CA GLU A 218 8.37 -8.63 -5.34
C GLU A 218 6.92 -9.13 -5.38
N PHE A 219 6.70 -10.19 -6.14
CA PHE A 219 5.35 -10.75 -6.31
C PHE A 219 4.80 -11.40 -5.05
N MET A 220 3.47 -11.37 -4.95
CA MET A 220 2.73 -12.28 -4.08
C MET A 220 2.36 -13.56 -4.85
N LEU A 221 2.68 -14.70 -4.27
CA LEU A 221 2.20 -16.01 -4.66
C LEU A 221 0.96 -16.38 -3.84
N VAL A 222 0.11 -17.24 -4.36
CA VAL A 222 -1.03 -17.84 -3.65
C VAL A 222 -0.89 -19.34 -3.72
N ASP A 223 -0.72 -19.98 -2.57
CA ASP A 223 -0.48 -21.42 -2.43
C ASP A 223 0.68 -21.90 -3.34
N GLY A 224 1.78 -21.14 -3.36
CA GLY A 224 2.99 -21.41 -4.12
C GLY A 224 2.91 -21.11 -5.62
N LYS A 225 1.78 -20.59 -6.10
CA LYS A 225 1.55 -20.28 -7.53
C LYS A 225 1.40 -18.78 -7.77
N LYS A 226 1.71 -18.32 -8.99
CA LYS A 226 1.41 -16.95 -9.39
C LYS A 226 -0.10 -16.69 -9.24
N MET A 227 -0.46 -15.54 -8.69
CA MET A 227 -1.85 -15.10 -8.61
C MET A 227 -2.37 -14.79 -10.03
N ALA A 228 -3.44 -15.45 -10.46
CA ALA A 228 -4.05 -15.23 -11.76
C ALA A 228 -5.56 -15.51 -11.71
N LYS A 229 -6.36 -14.63 -12.33
CA LYS A 229 -7.83 -14.82 -12.43
C LYS A 229 -8.20 -16.15 -13.07
N SER A 230 -7.44 -16.60 -14.07
CA SER A 230 -7.64 -17.87 -14.77
C SER A 230 -7.41 -19.10 -13.89
N LEU A 231 -6.60 -18.99 -12.84
CA LEU A 231 -6.35 -20.07 -11.89
C LEU A 231 -7.36 -20.08 -10.73
N GLY A 232 -8.28 -19.11 -10.69
CA GLY A 232 -9.24 -18.96 -9.59
C GLY A 232 -8.62 -18.64 -8.23
N ASN A 233 -7.30 -18.40 -8.17
CA ASN A 233 -6.54 -18.16 -6.94
C ASN A 233 -6.35 -16.66 -6.64
N PHE A 234 -7.33 -15.84 -7.02
CA PHE A 234 -7.32 -14.39 -6.81
C PHE A 234 -8.28 -14.01 -5.68
N TYR A 235 -7.78 -13.24 -4.70
CA TYR A 235 -8.57 -12.75 -3.57
C TYR A 235 -8.64 -11.22 -3.61
N LYS A 236 -9.85 -10.68 -3.55
CA LYS A 236 -10.08 -9.28 -3.18
C LYS A 236 -9.98 -9.14 -1.67
N LEU A 237 -9.71 -7.93 -1.20
CA LEU A 237 -9.72 -7.66 0.25
C LEU A 237 -11.08 -7.97 0.88
N GLN A 238 -12.18 -7.69 0.15
CA GLN A 238 -13.53 -8.01 0.62
C GLN A 238 -13.73 -9.52 0.82
N ASP A 239 -13.19 -10.37 -0.06
CA ASP A 239 -13.30 -11.83 0.06
C ASP A 239 -12.66 -12.33 1.37
N LEU A 240 -11.57 -11.67 1.82
CA LEU A 240 -10.92 -11.98 3.11
C LEU A 240 -11.78 -11.53 4.28
N VAL A 241 -12.42 -10.36 4.18
CA VAL A 241 -13.32 -9.85 5.22
C VAL A 241 -14.57 -10.71 5.35
N ASP A 242 -15.15 -11.17 4.24
CA ASP A 242 -16.31 -12.06 4.24
C ASP A 242 -15.98 -13.42 4.87
N LYS A 243 -14.71 -13.84 4.82
CA LYS A 243 -14.16 -15.00 5.54
C LYS A 243 -13.84 -14.75 7.01
N GLY A 244 -14.11 -13.55 7.53
CA GLY A 244 -13.92 -13.18 8.93
C GLY A 244 -12.50 -12.70 9.27
N PHE A 245 -11.68 -12.37 8.27
CA PHE A 245 -10.36 -11.79 8.51
C PHE A 245 -10.42 -10.27 8.66
N ASP A 246 -9.66 -9.74 9.61
CA ASP A 246 -9.37 -8.32 9.72
C ASP A 246 -8.44 -7.89 8.56
N PRO A 247 -8.77 -6.85 7.77
CA PRO A 247 -7.85 -6.27 6.79
C PRO A 247 -6.44 -6.00 7.33
N LEU A 248 -6.32 -5.61 8.60
CA LEU A 248 -5.01 -5.36 9.21
C LEU A 248 -4.20 -6.64 9.44
N ALA A 249 -4.82 -7.82 9.45
CA ALA A 249 -4.11 -9.09 9.44
C ALA A 249 -3.36 -9.28 8.12
N PHE A 250 -3.99 -8.91 6.99
CA PHE A 250 -3.33 -8.92 5.68
C PHE A 250 -2.18 -7.91 5.65
N ARG A 251 -2.39 -6.71 6.19
CA ARG A 251 -1.31 -5.71 6.35
C ARG A 251 -0.13 -6.27 7.15
N TYR A 252 -0.40 -6.89 8.30
CA TYR A 252 0.64 -7.51 9.13
C TYR A 252 1.38 -8.61 8.35
N LEU A 253 0.65 -9.46 7.62
CA LEU A 253 1.23 -10.50 6.79
C LEU A 253 2.19 -9.92 5.75
N CYS A 254 1.80 -8.85 5.05
CA CYS A 254 2.67 -8.16 4.11
C CYS A 254 3.93 -7.60 4.77
N LEU A 255 3.82 -7.03 5.98
CA LEU A 255 4.96 -6.49 6.74
C LEU A 255 5.87 -7.58 7.34
N SER A 256 5.41 -8.83 7.38
CA SER A 256 6.19 -9.97 7.87
C SER A 256 7.16 -10.53 6.83
N THR A 257 7.10 -10.05 5.59
CA THR A 257 8.01 -10.41 4.49
C THR A 257 8.68 -9.16 3.94
N HIS A 258 9.96 -9.26 3.59
CA HIS A 258 10.69 -8.14 3.00
C HIS A 258 10.05 -7.75 1.67
N TYR A 259 9.93 -6.46 1.34
CA TYR A 259 9.24 -6.03 0.13
C TYR A 259 9.92 -6.54 -1.17
N ARG A 260 11.22 -6.85 -1.10
CA ARG A 260 12.04 -7.47 -2.17
C ARG A 260 12.06 -9.01 -2.11
N SER A 261 11.17 -9.63 -1.36
CA SER A 261 11.03 -11.08 -1.28
C SER A 261 9.63 -11.48 -1.65
N GLN A 262 9.49 -12.61 -2.33
CA GLN A 262 8.18 -13.13 -2.69
C GLN A 262 7.40 -13.51 -1.43
N LEU A 263 6.17 -13.00 -1.33
CA LEU A 263 5.25 -13.36 -0.25
C LEU A 263 4.36 -14.52 -0.72
N ASN A 264 4.46 -15.68 -0.08
CA ASN A 264 3.50 -16.76 -0.29
C ASN A 264 2.27 -16.59 0.60
N PHE A 265 1.17 -16.16 0.01
CA PHE A 265 -0.13 -16.02 0.67
C PHE A 265 -0.85 -17.37 0.76
N THR A 266 -1.25 -17.72 1.98
CA THR A 266 -2.19 -18.82 2.27
C THR A 266 -3.18 -18.36 3.34
N LEU A 267 -4.37 -18.95 3.39
CA LEU A 267 -5.35 -18.63 4.45
C LEU A 267 -4.81 -18.99 5.85
N GLU A 268 -4.00 -20.03 5.96
CA GLU A 268 -3.33 -20.42 7.21
C GLU A 268 -2.32 -19.35 7.67
N ALA A 269 -1.52 -18.80 6.74
CA ALA A 269 -0.60 -17.73 7.04
C ALA A 269 -1.35 -16.45 7.48
N LEU A 270 -2.48 -16.15 6.83
CA LEU A 270 -3.34 -15.04 7.22
C LEU A 270 -3.98 -15.24 8.60
N GLU A 271 -4.39 -16.46 8.96
CA GLU A 271 -4.91 -16.77 10.29
C GLU A 271 -3.84 -16.59 11.37
N LYS A 272 -2.61 -17.06 11.12
CA LYS A 272 -1.46 -16.84 12.01
C LYS A 272 -1.15 -15.35 12.16
N ALA A 273 -1.20 -14.58 11.08
CA ALA A 273 -1.05 -13.13 11.09
C ALA A 273 -2.15 -12.46 11.93
N GLN A 274 -3.40 -12.87 11.78
CA GLN A 274 -4.52 -12.36 12.58
C GLN A 274 -4.34 -12.65 14.08
N ASN A 275 -3.95 -13.87 14.44
CA ASN A 275 -3.68 -14.26 15.82
C ASN A 275 -2.56 -13.41 16.44
N THR A 276 -1.49 -13.22 15.67
CA THR A 276 -0.34 -12.41 16.09
C THR A 276 -0.73 -10.95 16.29
N LEU A 277 -1.53 -10.40 15.37
CA LEU A 277 -2.06 -9.04 15.48
C LEU A 277 -2.93 -8.87 16.73
N ARG A 278 -3.77 -9.85 17.06
CA ARG A 278 -4.56 -9.85 18.31
C ARG A 278 -3.64 -9.79 19.54
N ASN A 279 -2.61 -10.61 19.58
CA ASN A 279 -1.65 -10.64 20.70
C ASN A 279 -0.91 -9.30 20.89
N ILE A 280 -0.50 -8.64 19.80
CA ILE A 280 0.12 -7.30 19.85
C ILE A 280 -0.85 -6.27 20.44
N ASN A 281 -2.11 -6.29 19.98
CA ASN A 281 -3.14 -5.38 20.48
C ASN A 281 -3.47 -5.64 21.96
N ASP A 282 -3.58 -6.89 22.38
CA ASP A 282 -3.82 -7.27 23.78
C ASP A 282 -2.64 -6.90 24.69
N PHE A 283 -1.41 -7.04 24.20
CA PHE A 283 -0.23 -6.50 24.88
C PHE A 283 -0.34 -4.98 25.07
N TYR A 284 -0.66 -4.25 24.00
CA TYR A 284 -0.78 -2.79 24.06
C TYR A 284 -1.85 -2.33 25.06
N LEU A 285 -2.98 -3.04 25.15
CA LEU A 285 -4.02 -2.81 26.16
C LEU A 285 -3.51 -3.06 27.58
N ARG A 286 -2.88 -4.21 27.84
CA ARG A 286 -2.32 -4.55 29.16
C ARG A 286 -1.25 -3.54 29.60
N LEU A 287 -0.45 -3.05 28.67
CA LEU A 287 0.55 -2.01 28.93
C LEU A 287 -0.10 -0.72 29.44
N LYS A 288 -1.24 -0.30 28.87
CA LYS A 288 -2.00 0.87 29.36
C LYS A 288 -2.51 0.67 30.78
N ASP A 289 -2.99 -0.53 31.10
CA ASP A 289 -3.47 -0.87 32.45
C ASP A 289 -2.31 -0.91 33.46
N ALA A 290 -1.15 -1.47 33.07
CA ALA A 290 0.05 -1.49 33.89
C ALA A 290 0.54 -0.07 34.23
N ILE A 291 0.48 0.87 33.27
CA ILE A 291 0.81 2.28 33.51
C ILE A 291 -0.12 2.91 34.56
N ARG A 292 -1.42 2.61 34.51
CA ARG A 292 -2.42 3.13 35.46
C ARG A 292 -2.24 2.55 36.87
N ALA A 293 -1.88 1.28 36.96
CA ALA A 293 -1.66 0.58 38.23
C ALA A 293 -0.32 0.95 38.90
N SER A 294 0.67 1.39 38.13
CA SER A 294 2.00 1.74 38.62
C SER A 294 1.99 3.05 39.42
N LYS A 295 1.77 2.94 40.74
CA LYS A 295 1.80 4.05 41.70
C LYS A 295 3.21 4.43 42.20
N LYS A 296 4.23 3.59 41.96
CA LYS A 296 5.61 3.81 42.44
C LYS A 296 6.52 4.31 41.32
N SER A 297 7.19 5.45 41.58
CA SER A 297 8.27 6.01 40.77
C SER A 297 9.62 5.35 41.10
N THR A 298 9.68 4.02 41.13
CA THR A 298 10.99 3.35 41.11
C THR A 298 11.52 3.40 39.68
N LYS A 299 12.81 3.69 39.50
CA LYS A 299 13.44 3.80 38.18
C LYS A 299 14.49 2.70 38.06
N ASP A 300 14.11 1.58 37.45
CA ASP A 300 15.09 0.57 37.06
C ASP A 300 15.83 1.09 35.81
N LYS A 301 16.95 1.78 36.05
CA LYS A 301 17.78 2.35 34.99
C LYS A 301 18.29 1.29 34.02
N LYS A 302 18.54 0.05 34.48
CA LYS A 302 19.06 -1.04 33.64
C LYS A 302 17.99 -1.51 32.66
N THR A 303 16.77 -1.70 33.13
CA THR A 303 15.66 -2.13 32.27
C THR A 303 15.27 -1.05 31.25
N LEU A 304 15.16 0.21 31.67
CA LEU A 304 14.91 1.30 30.74
C LEU A 304 16.00 1.43 29.67
N SER A 305 17.27 1.24 30.04
CA SER A 305 18.39 1.22 29.07
C SER A 305 18.25 0.09 28.05
N ARG A 306 17.89 -1.13 28.49
CA ARG A 306 17.63 -2.26 27.60
C ARG A 306 16.49 -1.99 26.61
N LEU A 307 15.40 -1.38 27.09
CA LEU A 307 14.27 -1.01 26.23
C LEU A 307 14.67 0.05 25.20
N LYS A 308 15.43 1.08 25.60
CA LYS A 308 15.95 2.08 24.67
C LYS A 308 16.86 1.47 23.60
N LYS A 309 17.73 0.53 23.99
CA LYS A 309 18.59 -0.19 23.06
C LYS A 309 17.75 -1.01 22.06
N ALA A 310 16.78 -1.78 22.54
CA ALA A 310 15.88 -2.56 21.68
C ALA A 310 15.07 -1.67 20.71
N SER A 311 14.61 -0.51 21.17
CA SER A 311 13.96 0.49 20.31
C SER A 311 14.90 1.03 19.22
N ALA A 312 16.14 1.36 19.57
CA ALA A 312 17.12 1.83 18.59
C ALA A 312 17.49 0.74 17.57
N GLU A 313 17.64 -0.51 18.00
CA GLU A 313 17.86 -1.65 17.10
C GLU A 313 16.71 -1.83 16.12
N LEU A 314 15.47 -1.72 16.59
CA LEU A 314 14.28 -1.79 15.73
C LEU A 314 14.25 -0.63 14.72
N ASP A 315 14.51 0.61 15.17
CA ASP A 315 14.59 1.77 14.27
C ASP A 315 15.66 1.54 13.18
N SER A 316 16.83 0.99 13.53
CA SER A 316 17.88 0.65 12.56
C SER A 316 17.45 -0.39 11.53
N CYS A 317 16.67 -1.41 11.91
CA CYS A 317 16.14 -2.39 10.96
C CYS A 317 15.23 -1.73 9.91
N LEU A 318 14.42 -0.75 10.30
CA LEU A 318 13.56 -0.04 9.35
C LEU A 318 14.35 0.87 8.40
N LEU A 319 15.50 1.38 8.84
CA LEU A 319 16.40 2.20 8.04
C LEU A 319 17.30 1.37 7.11
N ASP A 320 17.46 0.08 7.40
CA ASP A 320 18.12 -0.89 6.54
C ASP A 320 17.13 -1.43 5.51
N ASP A 321 17.03 -0.75 4.37
CA ASP A 321 16.19 -1.15 3.21
C ASP A 321 14.73 -1.52 3.55
N LEU A 322 14.13 -0.83 4.54
CA LEU A 322 12.76 -1.12 4.99
C LEU A 322 12.59 -2.55 5.51
N ASN A 323 13.58 -3.10 6.22
CA ASN A 323 13.57 -4.47 6.77
C ASN A 323 12.56 -4.64 7.92
N THR A 324 11.29 -4.68 7.52
CA THR A 324 10.12 -4.84 8.37
C THR A 324 10.05 -6.20 9.07
N PRO A 325 10.46 -7.35 8.46
CA PRO A 325 10.48 -8.63 9.18
C PRO A 325 11.40 -8.61 10.41
N GLU A 326 12.63 -8.09 10.24
CA GLU A 326 13.57 -8.00 11.35
C GLU A 326 13.09 -6.99 12.40
N ALA A 327 12.54 -5.85 11.98
CA ALA A 327 11.92 -4.89 12.88
C ALA A 327 10.76 -5.51 13.71
N LEU A 328 9.94 -6.38 13.11
CA LEU A 328 8.90 -7.12 13.83
C LEU A 328 9.49 -8.12 14.83
N SER A 329 10.57 -8.83 14.47
CA SER A 329 11.30 -9.70 15.41
C SER A 329 11.79 -8.94 16.66
N ARG A 330 12.36 -7.73 16.45
CA ARG A 330 12.78 -6.84 17.55
C ARG A 330 11.59 -6.32 18.38
N LEU A 331 10.46 -6.03 17.73
CA LEU A 331 9.22 -5.69 18.41
C LEU A 331 8.75 -6.83 19.35
N PHE A 332 8.75 -8.08 18.88
CA PHE A 332 8.37 -9.22 19.73
C PHE A 332 9.32 -9.42 20.90
N SER A 333 10.62 -9.23 20.69
CA SER A 333 11.61 -9.28 21.78
C SER A 333 11.32 -8.24 22.87
N MET A 334 10.96 -7.01 22.47
CA MET A 334 10.54 -5.96 23.40
C MET A 334 9.23 -6.32 24.11
N ILE A 335 8.23 -6.82 23.38
CA ILE A 335 6.94 -7.26 23.95
C ILE A 335 7.16 -8.36 24.99
N HIS A 336 8.01 -9.36 24.69
CA HIS A 336 8.32 -10.46 25.59
C HIS A 336 8.98 -9.98 26.88
N LEU A 337 9.98 -9.09 26.77
CA LEU A 337 10.64 -8.49 27.93
C LEU A 337 9.63 -7.78 28.85
N VAL A 338 8.71 -7.01 28.28
CA VAL A 338 7.72 -6.23 29.04
C VAL A 338 6.63 -7.13 29.64
N ASN A 339 6.18 -8.16 28.92
CA ASN A 339 5.26 -9.17 29.47
C ASN A 339 5.87 -9.86 30.70
N LYS A 340 7.13 -10.30 30.61
CA LYS A 340 7.83 -10.90 31.74
C LYS A 340 7.90 -9.96 32.96
N MET A 341 8.14 -8.67 32.74
CA MET A 341 8.12 -7.68 33.82
C MET A 341 6.72 -7.56 34.47
N MET A 342 5.66 -7.56 33.67
CA MET A 342 4.29 -7.51 34.15
C MET A 342 3.92 -8.76 34.97
N GLU A 343 4.33 -9.94 34.51
CA GLU A 343 4.11 -11.22 35.20
C GLU A 343 4.86 -11.32 36.52
N GLU A 344 6.15 -10.93 36.54
CA GLU A 344 6.98 -10.91 37.75
C GLU A 344 6.61 -9.75 38.71
N LYS A 345 5.64 -8.90 38.36
CA LYS A 345 5.27 -7.67 39.08
C LYS A 345 6.46 -6.72 39.31
N LYS A 346 7.47 -6.78 38.44
CA LYS A 346 8.66 -5.92 38.43
C LYS A 346 8.51 -4.76 37.44
N THR A 347 7.30 -4.20 37.36
CA THR A 347 7.00 -3.07 36.48
C THR A 347 7.40 -1.76 37.12
N ASP A 348 8.12 -0.93 36.37
CA ASP A 348 8.43 0.44 36.76
C ASP A 348 7.76 1.46 35.82
N SER A 349 7.32 2.59 36.37
CA SER A 349 6.51 3.57 35.63
C SER A 349 7.26 4.15 34.43
N ALA A 350 8.58 4.34 34.53
CA ALA A 350 9.37 4.93 33.46
C ALA A 350 9.50 3.99 32.26
N SER A 351 9.81 2.71 32.49
CA SER A 351 9.87 1.69 31.43
C SER A 351 8.52 1.49 30.75
N MET A 352 7.43 1.37 31.52
CA MET A 352 6.10 1.17 30.91
C MET A 352 5.67 2.37 30.05
N LYS A 353 5.88 3.60 30.54
CA LYS A 353 5.60 4.83 29.77
C LYS A 353 6.47 4.94 28.53
N PHE A 354 7.76 4.60 28.64
CA PHE A 354 8.68 4.57 27.49
C PHE A 354 8.19 3.58 26.44
N THR A 355 7.92 2.32 26.82
CA THR A 355 7.40 1.29 25.90
C THR A 355 6.11 1.75 25.25
N HIS A 356 5.17 2.32 26.01
CA HIS A 356 3.90 2.78 25.45
C HIS A 356 4.10 3.92 24.43
N GLY A 357 4.93 4.91 24.76
CA GLY A 357 5.28 5.98 23.83
C GLY A 357 5.95 5.45 22.57
N TYR A 358 6.85 4.48 22.71
CA TYR A 358 7.52 3.85 21.58
C TYR A 358 6.59 2.99 20.73
N MET A 359 5.66 2.24 21.33
CA MET A 359 4.61 1.50 20.62
C MET A 359 3.75 2.45 19.76
N LEU A 360 3.41 3.63 20.28
CA LEU A 360 2.71 4.66 19.50
C LEU A 360 3.59 5.22 18.37
N LYS A 361 4.86 5.52 18.65
CA LYS A 361 5.84 6.00 17.66
C LYS A 361 5.94 5.02 16.49
N ILE A 362 6.15 3.74 16.77
CA ILE A 362 6.36 2.71 15.74
C ILE A 362 5.07 2.37 14.99
N ASN A 363 3.92 2.51 15.65
CA ASN A 363 2.64 2.38 14.98
C ASN A 363 2.40 3.46 13.92
N GLY A 364 3.12 4.60 13.97
CA GLY A 364 3.15 5.56 12.88
C GLY A 364 3.61 4.95 11.54
N ILE A 365 4.39 3.87 11.58
CA ILE A 365 4.82 3.10 10.39
C ILE A 365 3.94 1.87 10.19
N PHE A 366 3.85 1.03 11.22
CA PHE A 366 3.20 -0.27 11.07
C PHE A 366 1.68 -0.18 10.97
N GLN A 367 1.05 0.85 11.55
CA GLN A 367 -0.39 1.16 11.44
C GLN A 367 -1.30 -0.05 11.74
N PHE A 368 -0.90 -0.95 12.64
CA PHE A 368 -1.68 -2.14 12.99
C PHE A 368 -2.21 -2.12 14.44
N LEU A 369 -1.80 -1.13 15.25
CA LEU A 369 -2.41 -0.94 16.56
C LEU A 369 -3.79 -0.35 16.31
N ARG A 370 -4.80 -1.04 16.81
CA ARG A 370 -6.14 -0.52 16.81
C ARG A 370 -6.16 0.72 17.67
N LYS A 371 -6.81 1.78 17.16
CA LYS A 371 -7.27 2.86 18.04
C LYS A 371 -8.08 2.18 19.13
N THR A 372 -7.68 2.40 20.37
CA THR A 372 -8.54 1.97 21.48
C THR A 372 -9.79 2.80 21.31
N GLU A 373 -10.90 2.18 20.95
CA GLU A 373 -12.18 2.88 20.92
C GLU A 373 -12.38 3.43 22.32
N GLU A 374 -12.24 4.74 22.47
CA GLU A 374 -12.46 5.34 23.78
C GLU A 374 -13.93 5.11 24.13
N LEU A 375 -14.14 4.78 25.41
CA LEU A 375 -15.49 4.80 25.92
C LEU A 375 -16.00 6.24 25.80
N ALA A 376 -17.17 6.42 25.19
CA ALA A 376 -17.89 7.68 25.29
C ALA A 376 -18.12 7.99 26.78
N GLU A 377 -18.25 9.26 27.14
CA GLU A 377 -18.37 9.64 28.56
C GLU A 377 -19.60 8.99 29.23
N ALA A 378 -20.68 8.78 28.46
CA ALA A 378 -21.85 8.02 28.89
C ALA A 378 -21.53 6.55 29.22
N GLU A 379 -20.70 5.89 28.41
CA GLU A 379 -20.27 4.49 28.62
C GLU A 379 -19.38 4.37 29.87
N LYS A 380 -18.44 5.31 30.06
CA LYS A 380 -17.61 5.39 31.27
C LYS A 380 -18.46 5.55 32.52
N LYS A 381 -19.49 6.41 32.46
CA LYS A 381 -20.41 6.67 33.58
C LYS A 381 -21.19 5.41 33.95
N LEU A 382 -21.76 4.71 32.96
CA LEU A 382 -22.47 3.45 33.17
C LEU A 382 -21.57 2.38 33.82
N ILE A 383 -20.31 2.24 33.38
CA ILE A 383 -19.37 1.31 34.00
C ILE A 383 -19.11 1.68 35.46
N LYS A 384 -18.92 2.97 35.78
CA LYS A 384 -18.75 3.42 37.18
C LYS A 384 -19.99 3.15 38.03
N GLU A 385 -21.19 3.40 37.50
CA GLU A 385 -22.46 3.15 38.19
C GLU A 385 -22.67 1.66 38.46
N ARG A 386 -22.31 0.78 37.51
CA ARG A 386 -22.30 -0.66 37.69
C ARG A 386 -21.37 -1.08 38.82
N GLU A 387 -20.15 -0.55 38.84
CA GLU A 387 -19.18 -0.86 39.90
C GLU A 387 -19.67 -0.40 41.28
N LYS A 388 -20.33 0.75 41.35
CA LYS A 388 -20.98 1.21 42.57
C LYS A 388 -22.07 0.22 43.01
N ALA A 389 -22.95 -0.20 42.10
CA ALA A 389 -24.02 -1.15 42.37
C ALA A 389 -23.48 -2.51 42.88
N ARG A 390 -22.42 -3.04 42.24
CA ARG A 390 -21.74 -4.27 42.70
C ARG A 390 -21.17 -4.12 44.11
N LYS A 391 -20.49 -3.00 44.40
CA LYS A 391 -19.88 -2.74 45.70
C LYS A 391 -20.93 -2.58 46.81
N THR A 392 -22.11 -2.09 46.49
CA THR A 392 -23.23 -1.93 47.44
C THR A 392 -24.16 -3.16 47.48
N GLY A 393 -23.83 -4.26 46.78
CA GLY A 393 -24.63 -5.49 46.77
C GLY A 393 -25.90 -5.45 45.91
N ASP A 394 -26.09 -4.42 45.09
CA ASP A 394 -27.24 -4.30 44.17
C ASP A 394 -26.95 -5.01 42.84
N TYR A 395 -27.01 -6.34 42.88
CA TYR A 395 -26.71 -7.20 41.73
C TYR A 395 -27.72 -7.02 40.58
N ARG A 396 -28.99 -6.78 40.91
CA ARG A 396 -30.05 -6.54 39.91
C ARG A 396 -29.73 -5.32 39.05
N LYS A 397 -29.36 -4.19 39.67
CA LYS A 397 -28.97 -2.97 38.95
C LYS A 397 -27.65 -3.15 38.19
N SER A 398 -26.68 -3.89 38.76
CA SER A 398 -25.44 -4.24 38.06
C SER A 398 -25.71 -5.00 36.75
N ASP A 399 -26.60 -5.99 36.78
CA ASP A 399 -26.93 -6.78 35.60
C ASP A 399 -27.77 -6.01 34.57
N GLU A 400 -28.67 -5.12 35.02
CA GLU A 400 -29.37 -4.19 34.12
C GLU A 400 -28.37 -3.30 33.34
N ILE A 401 -27.39 -2.73 34.03
CA ILE A 401 -26.36 -1.89 33.42
C ILE A 401 -25.45 -2.72 32.48
N ARG A 402 -25.10 -3.95 32.86
CA ARG A 402 -24.37 -4.88 31.99
C ARG A 402 -25.14 -5.15 30.70
N GLY A 403 -26.46 -5.33 30.78
CA GLY A 403 -27.34 -5.48 29.61
C GLY A 403 -27.34 -4.24 28.71
N LYS A 404 -27.43 -3.04 29.28
CA LYS A 404 -27.34 -1.76 28.54
C LYS A 404 -25.99 -1.63 27.82
N LEU A 405 -24.89 -1.88 28.54
CA LEU A 405 -23.54 -1.87 27.96
C LEU A 405 -23.43 -2.88 26.81
N LYS A 406 -23.95 -4.10 26.96
CA LYS A 406 -23.95 -5.11 25.89
C LYS A 406 -24.72 -4.66 24.65
N LYS A 407 -25.87 -3.99 24.82
CA LYS A 407 -26.65 -3.41 23.70
C LYS A 407 -25.90 -2.27 22.99
N MET A 408 -25.06 -1.54 23.72
CA MET A 408 -24.13 -0.53 23.18
C MET A 408 -22.86 -1.15 22.58
N GLY A 409 -22.80 -2.49 22.49
CA GLY A 409 -21.64 -3.20 21.96
C GLY A 409 -20.47 -3.29 22.93
N ILE A 410 -20.69 -3.16 24.25
CA ILE A 410 -19.64 -3.25 25.28
C ILE A 410 -19.84 -4.50 26.13
N ILE A 411 -18.88 -5.41 26.08
CA ILE A 411 -18.81 -6.59 26.96
C ILE A 411 -17.95 -6.24 28.17
N ILE A 412 -18.44 -6.57 29.37
CA ILE A 412 -17.71 -6.40 30.64
C ILE A 412 -17.25 -7.77 31.16
N GLU A 413 -15.96 -7.88 31.42
CA GLU A 413 -15.30 -9.05 32.03
C GLU A 413 -14.80 -8.66 33.43
N ASP A 414 -15.28 -9.34 34.48
CA ASP A 414 -14.87 -9.01 35.84
C ASP A 414 -13.55 -9.73 36.17
N THR A 415 -12.53 -8.97 36.60
CA THR A 415 -11.25 -9.54 37.04
C THR A 415 -10.98 -9.18 38.50
N PRO A 416 -10.10 -9.91 39.22
CA PRO A 416 -9.70 -9.57 40.58
C PRO A 416 -9.10 -8.16 40.72
N GLN A 417 -8.61 -7.58 39.63
CA GLN A 417 -8.03 -6.22 39.59
C GLN A 417 -9.05 -5.14 39.19
N GLY A 418 -10.31 -5.51 38.91
CA GLY A 418 -11.38 -4.62 38.46
C GLY A 418 -12.06 -5.07 37.15
N PRO A 419 -13.13 -4.40 36.72
CA PRO A 419 -13.80 -4.73 35.46
C PRO A 419 -12.94 -4.36 34.25
N ARG A 420 -12.71 -5.32 33.36
CA ARG A 420 -12.24 -5.09 32.00
C ARG A 420 -13.44 -4.96 31.07
N TRP A 421 -13.26 -4.27 29.96
CA TRP A 421 -14.29 -4.11 28.95
C TRP A 421 -13.72 -4.26 27.55
N LYS A 422 -14.58 -4.68 26.62
CA LYS A 422 -14.27 -4.82 25.21
C LYS A 422 -15.44 -4.31 24.39
N LYS A 423 -15.18 -3.40 23.44
CA LYS A 423 -16.16 -3.07 22.41
C LYS A 423 -16.19 -4.17 21.34
N ILE A 424 -17.37 -4.66 21.03
CA ILE A 424 -17.65 -5.55 19.91
C ILE A 424 -18.25 -4.69 18.79
N LYS A 425 -17.68 -4.77 17.58
CA LYS A 425 -18.31 -4.19 16.40
C LYS A 425 -19.63 -4.92 16.17
N LYS A 426 -20.70 -4.16 15.94
CA LYS A 426 -21.96 -4.70 15.44
C LYS A 426 -21.80 -5.17 14.01
#